data_AF-A0A6M3LMA7-F1
#
_entry.id   AF-A0A6M3LMA7-F1
#
_cell.length_a   1.000
_cell.length_b   1.000
_cell.length_c   1.000
_cell.angle_alpha   90.00
_cell.angle_beta   90.00
_cell.angle_gamma   90.00
#
_symmetry.space_group_name_H-M   'P 1'
#
loop_
_entity.id
_entity.type
_entity.pdbx_description
1 polymer ?
#
loop_
_entity_poly.entity_id
_entity_poly.type
_entity_poly.pdbx_seq_one_letter_code
_entity_poly.pdbx_strand_id
1 'polypeptide(L)'
;MLNSALEKYFDANREPDQRFVEPAKRRTFEVSQLWEVHHEIVRRLIIGQSSEEISRALNVSKQMVSYTKNSKPVKDKLSLMRAARDADTIDVARDIREGASKALAVLEKIIDDEGESYSMSLVARTAESWMDRAGYVAPKNIHFAGVVSHFTADEIAAIKRRALEDAADIITITEE
;
A
#
# COMPACT_ATOMS: atom_id res chain seq x y z
N MET A 1 46.33 27.95 -5.94
CA MET A 1 45.71 27.54 -7.24
C MET A 1 44.41 26.76 -7.01
N LEU A 2 43.44 27.31 -6.26
CA LEU A 2 42.18 26.62 -5.92
C LEU A 2 40.92 27.35 -6.45
N ASN A 3 41.09 28.51 -7.10
CA ASN A 3 39.96 29.36 -7.50
C ASN A 3 39.42 29.11 -8.92
N SER A 4 40.12 28.35 -9.78
CA SER A 4 39.71 28.19 -11.19
C SER A 4 38.66 27.09 -11.42
N ALA A 5 38.51 26.13 -10.50
CA ALA A 5 37.56 25.02 -10.66
C ALA A 5 36.14 25.36 -10.20
N LEU A 6 35.98 26.26 -9.22
CA LEU A 6 34.66 26.71 -8.75
C LEU A 6 33.96 27.63 -9.76
N GLU A 7 34.71 28.43 -10.51
CA GLU A 7 34.16 29.31 -11.56
C GLU A 7 33.58 28.54 -12.75
N LYS A 8 34.05 27.33 -13.06
CA LYS A 8 33.55 26.53 -14.20
C LYS A 8 32.15 25.96 -13.99
N TYR A 9 31.69 25.83 -12.75
CA TYR A 9 30.39 25.20 -12.42
C TYR A 9 29.39 26.16 -11.78
N PHE A 10 29.81 27.38 -11.46
CA PHE A 10 28.96 28.41 -10.87
C PHE A 10 28.69 29.50 -11.91
N ASP A 11 27.65 29.30 -12.72
CA ASP A 11 27.16 30.34 -13.61
C ASP A 11 26.55 31.47 -12.75
N ALA A 12 27.23 32.61 -12.71
CA ALA A 12 26.82 33.78 -11.94
C ALA A 12 25.47 34.37 -12.41
N ASN A 13 25.01 34.00 -13.61
CA ASN A 13 23.71 34.40 -14.17
C ASN A 13 22.65 33.30 -14.05
N ARG A 14 22.92 32.19 -13.35
CA ARG A 14 21.95 31.13 -13.16
C ARG A 14 20.79 31.64 -12.32
N GLU A 15 19.58 31.61 -12.89
CA GLU A 15 18.37 31.90 -12.13
C GLU A 15 18.29 30.98 -10.89
N PRO A 16 17.86 31.49 -9.74
CA PRO A 16 17.78 30.71 -8.52
C PRO A 16 16.90 29.48 -8.76
N ASP A 17 17.42 28.29 -8.45
CA ASP A 17 16.69 27.04 -8.63
C ASP A 17 15.39 27.12 -7.83
N GLN A 18 14.27 27.13 -8.55
CA GLN A 18 12.94 27.31 -8.00
C GLN A 18 12.54 26.20 -7.02
N ARG A 19 13.30 25.08 -6.95
CA ARG A 19 13.12 24.03 -5.95
C ARG A 19 13.58 24.43 -4.55
N PHE A 20 14.45 25.42 -4.43
CA PHE A 20 15.00 25.91 -3.15
C PHE A 20 14.46 27.30 -2.75
N VAL A 21 13.72 27.97 -3.65
CA VAL A 21 13.07 29.26 -3.37
C VAL A 21 11.94 29.08 -2.34
N GLU A 22 11.71 30.02 -1.43
CA GLU A 22 10.59 29.90 -0.47
C GLU A 22 9.24 29.72 -1.20
N PRO A 23 8.32 28.87 -0.70
CA PRO A 23 7.05 28.58 -1.36
C PRO A 23 6.24 29.84 -1.71
N ALA A 24 6.27 30.85 -0.84
CA ALA A 24 5.55 32.12 -1.02
C ALA A 24 6.05 32.95 -2.21
N LYS A 25 7.30 32.74 -2.64
CA LYS A 25 7.92 33.44 -3.78
C LYS A 25 7.79 32.66 -5.10
N ARG A 26 7.25 31.43 -5.06
CA ARG A 26 7.04 30.60 -6.26
C ARG A 26 5.68 30.92 -6.89
N ARG A 27 5.64 31.08 -8.21
CA ARG A 27 4.38 31.08 -8.97
C ARG A 27 3.83 29.66 -9.03
N THR A 28 3.10 29.27 -7.98
CA THR A 28 2.45 27.96 -7.91
C THR A 28 1.01 28.10 -8.37
N PHE A 29 0.63 27.38 -9.42
CA PHE A 29 -0.76 27.29 -9.84
C PHE A 29 -1.49 26.30 -8.94
N GLU A 30 -2.44 26.79 -8.15
CA GLU A 30 -3.32 25.94 -7.37
C GLU A 30 -4.59 25.63 -8.14
N VAL A 31 -5.10 24.41 -7.98
CA VAL A 31 -6.39 24.00 -8.53
C VAL A 31 -7.48 24.76 -7.76
N SER A 32 -8.12 25.75 -8.37
CA SER A 32 -9.18 26.53 -7.72
C SER A 32 -10.49 25.76 -7.60
N GLN A 33 -10.79 24.90 -8.58
CA GLN A 33 -12.02 24.11 -8.62
C GLN A 33 -11.72 22.64 -8.92
N LEU A 34 -12.41 21.74 -8.21
CA LEU A 34 -12.33 20.30 -8.48
C LEU A 34 -13.32 19.94 -9.59
N TRP A 35 -12.80 19.28 -10.63
CA TRP A 35 -13.56 18.76 -11.74
C TRP A 35 -13.81 17.26 -11.52
N GLU A 36 -14.69 16.65 -12.32
CA GLU A 36 -14.99 15.21 -12.24
C GLU A 36 -13.74 14.33 -12.27
N VAL A 37 -12.79 14.66 -13.14
CA VAL A 37 -11.50 13.94 -13.22
C VAL A 37 -10.71 14.03 -11.92
N HIS A 38 -10.72 15.20 -11.26
CA HIS A 38 -10.05 15.36 -9.96
C HIS A 38 -10.74 14.53 -8.88
N HIS A 39 -12.07 14.49 -8.85
CA HIS A 39 -12.80 13.65 -7.91
C HIS A 39 -12.52 12.16 -8.11
N GLU A 40 -12.42 11.73 -9.36
CA GLU A 40 -12.06 10.34 -9.69
C GLU A 40 -10.62 10.00 -9.25
N ILE A 41 -9.67 10.91 -9.46
CA ILE A 41 -8.30 10.78 -8.92
C ILE A 41 -8.33 10.64 -7.40
N VAL A 42 -9.10 11.47 -6.69
CA VAL A 42 -9.22 11.38 -5.21
C VAL A 42 -9.77 10.04 -4.76
N ARG A 43 -10.84 9.52 -5.39
CA ARG A 43 -11.42 8.22 -5.06
C ARG A 43 -10.37 7.10 -5.19
N ARG A 44 -9.63 7.08 -6.30
CA ARG A 44 -8.60 6.05 -6.54
C ARG A 44 -7.41 6.16 -5.59
N LEU A 45 -7.03 7.37 -5.20
CA LEU A 45 -5.98 7.60 -4.20
C LEU A 45 -6.38 7.07 -2.81
N ILE A 46 -7.67 7.11 -2.45
CA ILE A 46 -8.16 6.59 -1.16
C ILE A 46 -8.11 5.07 -1.12
N ILE A 47 -8.39 4.43 -2.26
CA ILE A 47 -8.28 2.96 -2.42
C ILE A 47 -6.81 2.50 -2.36
N GLY A 48 -5.86 3.41 -2.58
CA GLY A 48 -4.42 3.13 -2.51
C GLY A 48 -3.78 2.84 -3.87
N GLN A 49 -4.47 3.14 -4.97
CA GLN A 49 -3.87 3.00 -6.31
C GLN A 49 -2.67 3.95 -6.48
N SER A 50 -1.64 3.46 -7.16
CA SER A 50 -0.46 4.26 -7.48
C SER A 50 -0.79 5.34 -8.52
N SER A 51 -0.04 6.44 -8.51
CA SER A 51 -0.25 7.51 -9.49
C SER A 51 -0.03 7.07 -10.93
N GLU A 52 0.75 6.00 -11.15
CA GLU A 52 0.97 5.41 -12.48
C GLU A 52 -0.24 4.60 -12.98
N GLU A 53 -0.86 3.84 -12.09
CA GLU A 53 -2.09 3.11 -12.41
C GLU A 53 -3.24 4.09 -12.69
N ILE A 54 -3.36 5.14 -11.89
CA ILE A 54 -4.37 6.18 -12.08
C ILE A 54 -4.16 6.90 -13.41
N SER A 55 -2.92 7.26 -13.76
CA SER A 55 -2.64 7.93 -15.03
C SER A 55 -3.00 7.05 -16.22
N ARG A 56 -2.66 5.75 -16.18
CA ARG A 56 -3.01 4.80 -17.23
C ARG A 56 -4.52 4.61 -17.36
N ALA A 57 -5.23 4.49 -16.24
CA ALA A 57 -6.67 4.23 -16.23
C ALA A 57 -7.53 5.42 -16.67
N LEU A 58 -7.11 6.65 -16.35
CA LEU A 58 -7.85 7.88 -16.71
C LEU A 58 -7.34 8.55 -17.99
N ASN A 59 -6.33 7.97 -18.63
CA ASN A 59 -5.66 8.53 -19.81
C ASN A 59 -5.20 9.99 -19.60
N VAL A 60 -4.61 10.26 -18.43
CA VAL A 60 -4.07 11.59 -18.06
C VAL A 60 -2.57 11.49 -17.80
N SER A 61 -1.86 12.63 -17.82
CA SER A 61 -0.43 12.62 -17.49
C SER A 61 -0.18 12.32 -16.00
N LYS A 62 0.93 11.63 -15.71
CA LYS A 62 1.39 11.37 -14.32
C LYS A 62 1.58 12.68 -13.55
N GLN A 63 2.02 13.73 -14.25
CA GLN A 63 2.21 15.08 -13.71
C GLN A 63 0.88 15.69 -13.27
N MET A 64 -0.19 15.54 -14.05
CA MET A 64 -1.53 16.00 -13.67
C MET A 64 -1.99 15.34 -12.36
N VAL A 65 -1.87 14.01 -12.26
CA VAL A 65 -2.22 13.28 -11.03
C VAL A 65 -1.41 13.79 -9.84
N SER A 66 -0.11 14.04 -10.03
CA SER A 66 0.77 14.59 -9.01
C SER A 66 0.35 16.00 -8.56
N TYR A 67 0.02 16.89 -9.50
CA TYR A 67 -0.45 18.23 -9.20
C TYR A 67 -1.81 18.21 -8.49
N THR A 68 -2.75 17.41 -8.96
CA THR A 68 -4.05 17.21 -8.31
C THR A 68 -3.86 16.70 -6.88
N LYS A 69 -3.08 15.62 -6.67
CA LYS A 69 -2.79 15.06 -5.34
C LYS A 69 -2.17 16.08 -4.38
N ASN A 70 -1.28 16.94 -4.88
CA ASN A 70 -0.55 17.89 -4.05
C ASN A 70 -1.30 19.21 -3.81
N SER A 71 -2.39 19.46 -4.53
CA SER A 71 -3.22 20.66 -4.37
C SER A 71 -3.93 20.69 -3.02
N LYS A 72 -4.07 21.90 -2.45
CA LYS A 72 -4.74 22.12 -1.17
C LYS A 72 -6.17 21.55 -1.10
N PRO A 73 -7.10 21.85 -2.03
CA PRO A 73 -8.47 21.34 -1.93
C PRO A 73 -8.56 19.82 -2.00
N VAL A 74 -7.65 19.17 -2.73
CA VAL A 74 -7.58 17.70 -2.78
C VAL A 74 -7.05 17.12 -1.47
N LYS A 75 -6.01 17.72 -0.88
CA LYS A 75 -5.49 17.30 0.43
C LYS A 75 -6.55 17.40 1.51
N ASP A 76 -7.30 18.49 1.54
CA ASP A 76 -8.38 18.71 2.51
C ASP A 76 -9.49 17.65 2.32
N LYS A 77 -9.91 17.41 1.07
CA LYS A 77 -10.90 16.36 0.74
C LYS A 77 -10.39 14.95 1.08
N LEU A 78 -9.12 14.64 0.78
CA LEU A 78 -8.50 13.36 1.14
C LEU A 78 -8.45 13.16 2.66
N SER A 79 -8.12 14.21 3.41
CA SER A 79 -8.10 14.17 4.87
C SER A 79 -9.48 13.89 5.43
N LEU A 80 -10.52 14.58 4.93
CA LEU A 80 -11.91 14.35 5.32
C LEU A 80 -12.36 12.91 5.03
N MET A 81 -12.08 12.40 3.83
CA MET A 81 -12.51 11.05 3.45
C MET A 81 -11.76 9.96 4.21
N ARG A 82 -10.47 10.18 4.54
CA ARG A 82 -9.71 9.27 5.41
C ARG A 82 -10.30 9.25 6.81
N ALA A 83 -10.60 10.42 7.38
CA ALA A 83 -11.22 10.52 8.70
C ALA A 83 -12.58 9.79 8.75
N ALA A 84 -13.40 9.91 7.71
CA ALA A 84 -14.66 9.18 7.61
C ALA A 84 -14.44 7.65 7.56
N ARG A 85 -13.52 7.17 6.72
CA ARG A 85 -13.19 5.74 6.63
C ARG A 85 -12.64 5.19 7.93
N ASP A 86 -11.77 5.95 8.60
CA ASP A 86 -11.17 5.55 9.86
C ASP A 86 -12.26 5.53 10.96
N ALA A 87 -13.23 6.45 10.94
CA ALA A 87 -14.40 6.43 11.82
C ALA A 87 -15.26 5.17 11.64
N ASP A 88 -15.57 4.78 10.40
CA ASP A 88 -16.31 3.54 10.12
C ASP A 88 -15.56 2.30 10.65
N THR A 89 -14.23 2.32 10.58
CA THR A 89 -13.38 1.23 11.09
C THR A 89 -13.40 1.14 12.61
N ILE A 90 -13.58 2.26 13.33
CA ILE A 90 -13.68 2.28 14.80
C ILE A 90 -14.91 1.51 15.28
N ASP A 91 -16.04 1.66 14.60
CA ASP A 91 -17.28 0.94 14.97
C ASP A 91 -17.11 -0.58 14.77
N VAL A 92 -16.55 -1.01 13.64
CA VAL A 92 -16.25 -2.43 13.41
C VAL A 92 -15.27 -2.98 14.46
N ALA A 93 -14.23 -2.21 14.81
CA ALA A 93 -13.28 -2.61 15.85
C ALA A 93 -13.91 -2.65 17.25
N ARG A 94 -14.93 -1.83 17.54
CA ARG A 94 -15.73 -1.94 18.76
C ARG A 94 -16.54 -3.23 18.75
N ASP A 95 -17.27 -3.50 17.66
CA ASP A 95 -18.15 -4.67 17.54
C ASP A 95 -17.35 -5.99 17.62
N ILE A 96 -16.13 -6.03 17.05
CA ILE A 96 -15.22 -7.17 17.18
C ILE A 96 -14.82 -7.42 18.64
N ARG A 97 -14.49 -6.37 19.40
CA ARG A 97 -14.11 -6.50 20.81
C ARG A 97 -15.29 -6.94 21.67
N GLU A 98 -16.48 -6.39 21.43
CA GLU A 98 -17.70 -6.83 22.13
C GLU A 98 -18.06 -8.28 21.80
N GLY A 99 -17.91 -8.68 20.54
CA GLY A 99 -18.10 -10.06 20.09
C GLY A 99 -17.09 -11.02 20.73
N ALA A 100 -15.83 -10.62 20.86
CA ALA A 100 -14.79 -11.42 21.51
C ALA A 100 -15.09 -11.67 23.00
N SER A 101 -15.55 -10.66 23.75
CA SER A 101 -15.97 -10.86 25.15
C SER A 101 -17.10 -11.88 25.28
N LYS A 102 -18.06 -11.89 24.34
CA LYS A 102 -19.14 -12.89 24.30
C LYS A 102 -18.61 -14.27 23.90
N ALA A 103 -17.69 -14.33 22.94
CA ALA A 103 -17.04 -15.57 22.50
C ALA A 103 -16.27 -16.25 23.63
N LEU A 104 -15.59 -15.47 24.49
CA LEU A 104 -14.92 -16.00 25.68
C LEU A 104 -15.90 -16.70 26.63
N ALA A 105 -17.02 -16.06 26.96
CA ALA A 105 -18.05 -16.67 27.81
C ALA A 105 -18.66 -17.94 27.20
N VAL A 106 -18.74 -18.03 25.87
CA VAL A 106 -19.17 -19.25 25.18
C VAL A 106 -18.12 -20.35 25.29
N LEU A 107 -16.84 -20.02 25.17
CA LEU A 107 -15.75 -20.98 25.36
C LEU A 107 -15.69 -21.50 26.81
N GLU A 108 -15.91 -20.64 27.81
CA GLU A 108 -16.01 -21.05 29.22
C GLU A 108 -17.12 -22.10 29.42
N LYS A 109 -18.32 -21.86 28.89
CA LYS A 109 -19.43 -22.83 28.95
C LYS A 109 -19.13 -24.15 28.25
N ILE A 110 -18.38 -24.12 27.15
CA ILE A 110 -17.95 -25.32 26.44
C ILE A 110 -16.95 -26.12 27.29
N ILE A 111 -16.06 -25.43 28.00
CA ILE A 111 -15.07 -26.06 28.90
C ILE A 111 -15.77 -26.71 30.11
N ASP A 112 -16.78 -26.04 30.66
CA ASP A 112 -17.55 -26.52 31.82
C ASP A 112 -18.64 -27.56 31.46
N ASP A 113 -18.70 -27.99 30.19
CA ASP A 113 -19.67 -28.96 29.63
C ASP A 113 -21.15 -28.53 29.79
N GLU A 114 -21.40 -27.22 29.88
CA GLU A 114 -22.74 -26.62 30.00
C GLU A 114 -23.36 -26.28 28.63
N GLY A 115 -22.91 -26.91 27.55
CA GLY A 115 -23.26 -26.56 26.16
C GLY A 115 -24.54 -27.21 25.62
N GLU A 116 -25.35 -26.44 24.89
CA GLU A 116 -26.50 -26.98 24.13
C GLU A 116 -26.07 -27.68 22.81
N SER A 117 -26.93 -28.58 22.34
CA SER A 117 -26.85 -29.61 21.27
C SER A 117 -26.24 -29.26 19.89
N TYR A 118 -25.63 -28.10 19.68
CA TYR A 118 -24.88 -27.79 18.46
C TYR A 118 -23.58 -28.61 18.40
N SER A 119 -23.00 -28.75 17.21
CA SER A 119 -21.64 -29.29 17.07
C SER A 119 -20.67 -28.39 17.86
N MET A 120 -20.27 -28.82 19.07
CA MET A 120 -19.38 -28.05 19.96
C MET A 120 -18.10 -27.60 19.22
N SER A 121 -17.62 -28.40 18.28
CA SER A 121 -16.50 -28.07 17.39
C SER A 121 -16.74 -26.84 16.50
N LEU A 122 -17.96 -26.63 16.01
CA LEU A 122 -18.29 -25.44 15.19
C LEU A 122 -18.39 -24.18 16.06
N VAL A 123 -18.95 -24.32 17.26
CA VAL A 123 -19.09 -23.21 18.22
C VAL A 123 -17.71 -22.75 18.70
N ALA A 124 -16.85 -23.69 19.11
CA ALA A 124 -15.48 -23.41 19.52
C ALA A 124 -14.68 -22.68 18.41
N ARG A 125 -14.71 -23.20 17.17
CA ARG A 125 -14.03 -22.55 16.02
C ARG A 125 -14.54 -21.14 15.74
N THR A 126 -15.85 -20.93 15.87
CA THR A 126 -16.45 -19.60 15.65
C THR A 126 -16.01 -18.62 16.73
N ALA A 127 -15.99 -19.07 17.99
CA ALA A 127 -15.54 -18.26 19.12
C ALA A 127 -14.04 -17.95 19.04
N GLU A 128 -13.20 -18.93 18.71
CA GLU A 128 -11.78 -18.74 18.40
C GLU A 128 -11.57 -17.71 17.28
N SER A 129 -12.36 -17.77 16.21
CA SER A 129 -12.28 -16.79 15.12
C SER A 129 -12.59 -15.35 15.56
N TRP A 130 -13.47 -15.15 16.54
CA TRP A 130 -13.73 -13.82 17.11
C TRP A 130 -12.57 -13.35 17.98
N MET A 131 -12.01 -14.25 18.80
CA MET A 131 -10.84 -13.97 19.65
C MET A 131 -9.60 -13.63 18.81
N ASP A 132 -9.36 -14.38 17.74
CA ASP A 132 -8.27 -14.14 16.80
C ASP A 132 -8.38 -12.76 16.14
N ARG A 133 -9.58 -12.38 15.68
CA ARG A 133 -9.82 -11.06 15.07
C ARG A 133 -9.68 -9.91 16.07
N ALA A 134 -9.97 -10.14 17.34
CA ALA A 134 -9.75 -9.17 18.41
C ALA A 134 -8.28 -9.03 18.81
N GLY A 135 -7.38 -9.85 18.24
CA GLY A 135 -5.93 -9.77 18.46
C GLY A 135 -5.41 -10.73 19.52
N TYR A 136 -6.23 -11.65 20.04
CA TYR A 136 -5.82 -12.69 20.99
C TYR A 136 -5.20 -13.92 20.30
N VAL A 137 -4.50 -13.71 19.18
CA VAL A 137 -3.85 -14.79 18.42
C VAL A 137 -2.51 -15.13 19.07
N ALA A 138 -2.21 -16.42 19.21
CA ALA A 138 -0.86 -16.86 19.60
C ALA A 138 0.19 -16.38 18.57
N PRO A 139 1.37 -15.89 19.00
CA PRO A 139 2.41 -15.45 18.07
C PRO A 139 2.79 -16.58 17.11
N LYS A 140 2.55 -16.39 15.81
CA LYS A 140 2.97 -17.35 14.77
C LYS A 140 4.40 -17.05 14.39
N ASN A 141 5.32 -17.97 14.67
CA ASN A 141 6.68 -17.91 14.16
C ASN A 141 6.66 -18.19 12.65
N ILE A 142 6.67 -17.13 11.84
CA ILE A 142 6.81 -17.27 10.39
C ILE A 142 8.30 -17.50 10.11
N HIS A 143 8.68 -18.76 9.90
CA HIS A 143 10.04 -19.09 9.47
C HIS A 143 10.20 -18.73 7.99
N PHE A 144 10.61 -17.50 7.73
CA PHE A 144 10.93 -17.06 6.38
C PHE A 144 12.32 -17.57 5.99
N ALA A 145 12.37 -18.71 5.31
CA ALA A 145 13.58 -19.19 4.64
C ALA A 145 13.81 -18.44 3.32
N GLY A 146 13.95 -17.12 3.40
CA GLY A 146 14.32 -16.30 2.26
C GLY A 146 15.80 -16.47 1.95
N VAL A 147 16.11 -17.21 0.88
CA VAL A 147 17.47 -17.28 0.35
C VAL A 147 17.78 -15.96 -0.33
N VAL A 148 18.42 -15.04 0.40
CA VAL A 148 19.02 -13.83 -0.18
C VAL A 148 20.40 -14.23 -0.74
N SER A 149 20.41 -14.71 -1.98
CA SER A 149 21.65 -14.96 -2.70
C SER A 149 22.12 -13.66 -3.37
N HIS A 150 23.34 -13.24 -3.05
CA HIS A 150 24.02 -12.19 -3.81
C HIS A 150 24.56 -12.81 -5.09
N PHE A 151 23.91 -12.51 -6.22
CA PHE A 151 24.38 -12.92 -7.53
C PHE A 151 25.24 -11.84 -8.16
N THR A 152 26.40 -12.25 -8.66
CA THR A 152 27.23 -11.44 -9.56
C THR A 152 26.56 -11.31 -10.94
N ALA A 153 26.99 -10.33 -11.74
CA ALA A 153 26.43 -10.10 -13.06
C ALA A 153 26.52 -11.34 -13.98
N ASP A 154 27.60 -12.12 -13.83
CA ASP A 154 27.85 -13.33 -14.60
C ASP A 154 26.90 -14.48 -14.20
N GLU A 155 26.61 -14.62 -12.91
CA GLU A 155 25.65 -15.62 -12.40
C GLU A 155 24.22 -15.30 -12.85
N ILE A 156 23.85 -14.01 -12.89
CA ILE A 156 22.55 -13.57 -13.43
C ILE A 156 22.44 -13.92 -14.92
N ALA A 157 23.52 -13.74 -15.70
CA ALA A 157 23.55 -14.09 -17.11
C ALA A 157 23.44 -15.60 -17.33
N ALA A 158 24.10 -16.41 -16.49
CA ALA A 158 24.00 -17.86 -16.53
C ALA A 158 22.58 -18.36 -16.18
N ILE A 159 21.93 -17.78 -15.17
CA ILE A 159 20.54 -18.10 -14.80
C ILE A 159 19.57 -17.76 -15.93
N LYS A 160 19.72 -16.58 -16.56
CA LYS A 160 18.89 -16.20 -17.72
C LYS A 160 19.07 -17.13 -18.91
N ARG A 161 20.31 -17.59 -19.17
CA ARG A 161 20.60 -18.52 -20.26
C ARG A 161 19.92 -19.87 -20.04
N ARG A 162 20.05 -20.45 -18.84
CA ARG A 162 19.38 -21.70 -18.47
C ARG A 162 17.85 -21.58 -18.60
N ALA A 163 17.27 -20.47 -18.12
CA ALA A 163 15.84 -20.25 -18.25
C ALA A 163 15.34 -20.16 -19.70
N LEU A 164 16.18 -19.68 -20.63
CA LEU A 164 15.86 -19.65 -22.06
C LEU A 164 15.98 -21.03 -22.72
N GLU A 165 16.99 -21.82 -22.33
CA GLU A 165 17.16 -23.21 -22.77
C GLU A 165 15.99 -24.07 -22.29
N ASP A 166 15.65 -24.01 -21.01
CA ASP A 166 14.50 -24.72 -20.43
C ASP A 166 13.17 -24.30 -21.08
N ALA A 167 13.01 -23.01 -21.42
CA ALA A 167 11.82 -22.53 -22.12
C ALA A 167 11.74 -23.04 -23.57
N ALA A 168 12.87 -23.21 -24.25
CA ALA A 168 12.92 -23.75 -25.60
C ALA A 168 12.60 -25.26 -25.60
N ASP A 169 13.07 -26.01 -24.61
CA ASP A 169 12.79 -27.44 -24.44
C ASP A 169 11.31 -27.71 -24.08
N ILE A 170 10.64 -26.80 -23.39
CA ILE A 170 9.19 -26.92 -23.10
C ILE A 170 8.35 -26.74 -24.37
N ILE A 171 8.76 -25.86 -25.28
CA ILE A 171 8.02 -25.58 -26.53
C ILE A 171 8.14 -26.77 -27.50
N THR A 172 9.28 -27.43 -27.56
CA THR A 172 9.48 -28.60 -28.45
C THR A 172 8.71 -29.84 -27.98
N ILE A 173 8.48 -30.02 -26.67
CA ILE A 173 7.67 -31.13 -26.14
C ILE A 173 6.16 -30.93 -26.42
N THR A 174 5.71 -29.72 -26.72
CA THR A 174 4.29 -29.43 -27.01
C THR A 174 3.91 -29.53 -28.49
N GLU A 175 4.86 -29.78 -29.38
CA GLU A 175 4.65 -29.92 -30.83
C GLU A 175 4.73 -31.38 -31.35
N GLU A 176 4.96 -32.37 -30.46
CA GLU A 176 4.79 -33.81 -30.74
C GLU A 176 3.47 -34.37 -30.18
#